data_AF-A0A645C5U6-F1
#
_entry.id   AF-A0A645C5U6-F1
#
_cell.length_a   1.000
_cell.length_b   1.000
_cell.length_c   1.000
_cell.angle_alpha   90.00
_cell.angle_beta   90.00
_cell.angle_gamma   90.00
#
_symmetry.space_group_name_H-M   'P 1'
#
loop_
_entity.id
_entity.type
_entity.pdbx_description
1 polymer ?
#
loop_
_entity_poly.entity_id
_entity_poly.type
_entity_poly.pdbx_seq_one_letter_code
_entity_poly.pdbx_strand_id
1 'polypeptide(L)'
;MKTKGGVVKALLRSCGVGHLPDTVLYRRKSPYPKTYDRQYEALLSKRVREIMADSSSPVRQFLDPKKVEVFLSSPSDYGKPWYGQLMAGPQMLAYIIQVNYWMKKWNIALLP
;
A
#
# COMPACT_ATOMS: atom_id res chain seq x y z
N MET A 1 15.00 -7.50 -26.29
CA MET A 1 15.71 -8.42 -25.36
C MET A 1 15.10 -8.40 -23.93
N LYS A 2 13.77 -8.56 -23.77
CA LYS A 2 13.11 -8.62 -22.44
C LYS A 2 12.60 -10.02 -22.07
N THR A 3 12.66 -10.94 -23.04
CA THR A 3 12.25 -12.33 -22.98
C THR A 3 13.32 -13.18 -23.67
N LYS A 4 13.67 -14.33 -23.10
CA LYS A 4 14.56 -15.34 -23.71
C LYS A 4 14.02 -16.72 -23.35
N GLY A 5 13.86 -17.60 -24.34
CA GLY A 5 13.32 -18.95 -24.11
C GLY A 5 11.94 -18.97 -23.42
N GLY A 6 11.06 -18.01 -23.74
CA GLY A 6 9.75 -17.89 -23.09
C GLY A 6 9.76 -17.32 -21.66
N VAL A 7 10.95 -17.04 -21.10
CA VAL A 7 11.08 -16.49 -19.73
C VAL A 7 11.08 -14.97 -19.78
N VAL A 8 10.06 -14.37 -19.16
CA VAL A 8 9.99 -12.91 -18.95
C VAL A 8 11.06 -12.45 -17.96
N LYS A 9 11.65 -11.28 -18.24
CA LYS A 9 12.73 -10.68 -17.43
C LYS A 9 13.96 -11.58 -17.34
N ALA A 10 14.27 -12.33 -18.40
CA ALA A 10 15.34 -13.34 -18.42
C ALA A 10 16.69 -12.79 -17.92
N LEU A 11 17.13 -11.62 -18.40
CA LEU A 11 18.40 -11.01 -17.96
C LEU A 11 18.41 -10.75 -16.44
N LEU A 12 17.36 -10.13 -15.90
CA LEU A 12 17.23 -9.88 -14.46
C LEU A 12 17.25 -11.18 -13.65
N ARG A 13 16.59 -12.23 -14.13
CA ARG A 13 16.60 -13.54 -13.46
C ARG A 13 18.00 -14.14 -13.49
N SER A 14 18.69 -14.12 -14.64
CA SER A 14 20.07 -14.60 -14.74
C SER A 14 21.02 -13.89 -13.77
N CYS A 15 20.88 -12.58 -13.58
CA CYS A 15 21.68 -11.83 -12.58
C CYS A 15 21.44 -12.25 -11.13
N GLY A 16 20.29 -12.88 -10.80
CA GLY A 16 19.98 -13.32 -9.44
C GLY A 16 20.31 -14.79 -9.15
N VAL A 17 20.77 -15.56 -10.13
CA VAL A 17 21.16 -16.97 -9.94
C VAL A 17 22.29 -17.05 -8.91
N GLY A 18 22.14 -17.94 -7.92
CA GLY A 18 23.08 -18.05 -6.80
C GLY A 18 22.84 -17.04 -5.66
N HIS A 19 22.03 -16.01 -5.88
CA HIS A 19 21.65 -15.03 -4.85
C HIS A 19 20.25 -15.24 -4.29
N LEU A 20 19.35 -15.86 -5.04
CA LEU A 20 17.97 -16.16 -4.63
C LEU A 20 17.62 -17.62 -4.91
N PRO A 21 16.74 -18.24 -4.10
CA PRO A 21 16.20 -19.55 -4.42
C PRO A 21 15.47 -19.56 -5.76
N ASP A 22 15.62 -20.63 -6.52
CA ASP A 22 14.98 -20.80 -7.83
C ASP A 22 13.45 -20.63 -7.78
N THR A 23 12.84 -21.04 -6.68
CA THR A 23 11.39 -20.89 -6.44
C THR A 23 10.93 -19.43 -6.42
N VAL A 24 11.79 -18.52 -5.96
CA VAL A 24 11.56 -17.07 -6.00
C VAL A 24 11.93 -16.53 -7.37
N LEU A 25 13.12 -16.91 -7.85
CA LEU A 25 13.75 -16.37 -9.04
C LEU A 25 13.00 -16.72 -10.33
N TYR A 26 12.27 -17.83 -10.38
CA TYR A 26 11.48 -18.27 -11.53
C TYR A 26 9.97 -18.25 -11.27
N ARG A 27 9.53 -17.69 -10.13
CA ARG A 27 8.10 -17.53 -9.84
C ARG A 27 7.37 -16.84 -11.00
N ARG A 28 6.29 -17.47 -11.47
CA ARG A 28 5.38 -16.85 -12.44
C ARG A 28 4.61 -15.72 -11.77
N LYS A 29 4.44 -14.61 -12.49
CA LYS A 29 3.59 -13.51 -12.03
C LYS A 29 2.13 -14.00 -12.11
N SER A 30 1.46 -14.14 -10.98
CA SER A 30 0.00 -14.31 -10.94
C SER A 30 -0.66 -12.94 -10.82
N PRO A 31 -1.49 -12.51 -11.80
CA PRO A 31 -2.14 -11.21 -11.76
C PRO A 31 -3.44 -11.18 -10.94
N TYR A 32 -4.12 -12.32 -10.72
CA TYR A 32 -5.45 -12.41 -10.10
C TYR A 32 -5.78 -13.85 -9.60
N PRO A 33 -6.63 -14.05 -8.58
CA PRO A 33 -7.17 -13.04 -7.66
C PRO A 33 -6.11 -12.52 -6.70
N LYS A 34 -6.22 -11.24 -6.36
CA LYS A 34 -5.41 -10.64 -5.31
C LYS A 34 -6.19 -10.73 -4.03
N THR A 35 -6.00 -11.82 -3.33
CA THR A 35 -6.58 -12.00 -2.00
C THR A 35 -5.61 -11.36 -1.00
N TYR A 36 -5.99 -10.22 -0.44
CA TYR A 36 -5.33 -9.69 0.74
C TYR A 36 -6.08 -10.15 1.99
N ASP A 37 -5.36 -10.21 3.10
CA ASP A 37 -5.93 -10.64 4.37
C ASP A 37 -6.89 -9.56 4.90
N ARG A 38 -8.12 -9.95 5.26
CA ARG A 38 -9.09 -9.05 5.91
C ARG A 38 -8.59 -8.54 7.25
N GLN A 39 -7.75 -9.31 7.95
CA GLN A 39 -7.11 -8.87 9.18
C GLN A 39 -6.13 -7.73 8.92
N TYR A 40 -5.41 -7.76 7.79
CA TYR A 40 -4.51 -6.66 7.42
C TYR A 40 -5.29 -5.36 7.21
N GLU A 41 -6.43 -5.43 6.52
CA GLU A 41 -7.32 -4.28 6.36
C GLU A 41 -7.85 -3.75 7.71
N ALA A 42 -8.28 -4.64 8.61
CA ALA A 42 -8.74 -4.25 9.93
C ALA A 42 -7.65 -3.55 10.75
N LEU A 43 -6.41 -4.03 10.68
CA LEU A 43 -5.25 -3.41 11.34
C LEU A 43 -4.96 -2.02 10.77
N LEU A 44 -5.00 -1.86 9.45
CA LEU A 44 -4.82 -0.57 8.80
C LEU A 44 -5.93 0.42 9.19
N SER A 45 -7.19 -0.03 9.17
CA SER A 45 -8.34 0.80 9.56
C SER A 45 -8.23 1.27 10.99
N LYS A 46 -7.88 0.38 11.93
CA LYS A 46 -7.63 0.74 13.33
C LYS A 46 -6.51 1.79 13.43
N ARG A 47 -5.39 1.58 12.72
CA ARG A 47 -4.25 2.49 12.77
C ARG A 47 -4.58 3.87 12.21
N VAL A 48 -5.37 3.97 11.15
CA VAL A 48 -5.85 5.26 10.63
C VAL A 48 -6.77 5.94 11.64
N ARG A 49 -7.68 5.23 12.33
CA ARG A 49 -8.49 5.83 13.41
C ARG A 49 -7.64 6.39 14.53
N GLU A 50 -6.58 5.70 14.95
CA GLU A 50 -5.64 6.20 15.95
C GLU A 50 -4.95 7.50 15.50
N ILE A 51 -4.49 7.57 14.25
CA ILE A 51 -3.92 8.78 13.65
C ILE A 51 -4.94 9.91 13.60
N MET A 52 -6.20 9.61 13.26
CA MET A 52 -7.30 10.57 13.24
C MET A 52 -7.89 10.88 14.62
N ALA A 53 -7.44 10.23 15.68
CA ALA A 53 -7.74 10.60 17.06
C ALA A 53 -6.67 11.55 17.61
N ASP A 54 -5.41 11.37 17.22
CA ASP A 54 -4.29 12.24 17.56
C ASP A 54 -4.38 13.59 16.82
N SER A 55 -4.71 14.67 17.52
CA SER A 55 -4.79 16.02 16.93
C SER A 55 -3.44 16.57 16.47
N SER A 56 -2.33 16.02 16.97
CA SER A 56 -0.97 16.39 16.55
C SER A 56 -0.50 15.66 15.29
N SER A 57 -1.28 14.71 14.76
CA SER A 57 -0.88 13.98 13.57
C SER A 57 -0.84 14.90 12.33
N PRO A 58 0.34 15.11 11.72
CA PRO A 58 0.51 16.10 10.66
C PRO A 58 -0.30 15.77 9.41
N VAL A 59 -0.60 14.50 9.13
CA VAL A 59 -1.41 14.14 7.96
C VAL A 59 -2.84 14.69 8.02
N ARG A 60 -3.36 15.03 9.21
CA ARG A 60 -4.75 15.51 9.38
C ARG A 60 -5.04 16.79 8.61
N GLN A 61 -4.03 17.64 8.38
CA GLN A 61 -4.22 18.90 7.64
C GLN A 61 -4.66 18.67 6.19
N PHE A 62 -4.49 17.45 5.65
CA PHE A 62 -4.90 17.08 4.30
C PHE A 62 -6.18 16.23 4.25
N LEU A 63 -6.76 15.89 5.40
CA LEU A 63 -7.83 14.89 5.49
C LEU A 63 -9.08 15.47 6.16
N ASP A 64 -10.22 15.29 5.51
CA ASP A 64 -11.54 15.55 6.11
C ASP A 64 -11.91 14.39 7.05
N PRO A 65 -12.08 14.65 8.36
CA PRO A 65 -12.38 13.58 9.33
C PRO A 65 -13.66 12.81 9.03
N LYS A 66 -14.70 13.47 8.50
CA LYS A 66 -15.96 12.80 8.16
C LYS A 66 -15.78 11.86 6.98
N LYS A 67 -15.06 12.30 5.95
CA LYS A 67 -14.76 11.46 4.78
C LYS A 67 -13.90 10.25 5.15
N VAL A 68 -12.94 10.42 6.06
CA VAL A 68 -12.13 9.31 6.55
C VAL A 68 -12.98 8.29 7.29
N GLU A 69 -13.86 8.71 8.20
CA GLU A 69 -14.70 7.74 8.94
C GLU A 69 -15.70 7.00 8.03
N VAL A 70 -16.29 7.70 7.06
CA VAL A 70 -17.15 7.07 6.04
C VAL A 70 -16.37 6.01 5.25
N PHE A 71 -15.15 6.33 4.81
CA PHE A 71 -14.29 5.40 4.09
C PHE A 71 -13.94 4.16 4.93
N LEU A 72 -13.62 4.34 6.21
CA LEU A 72 -13.28 3.27 7.16
C LEU A 72 -14.48 2.40 7.56
N SER A 73 -15.69 2.86 7.29
CA SER A 73 -16.94 2.15 7.61
C SER A 73 -17.50 1.35 6.44
N SER A 74 -16.90 1.48 5.24
CA SER A 74 -17.35 0.85 3.99
C SER A 74 -16.31 -0.15 3.44
N PRO A 75 -16.14 -1.34 4.07
CA PRO A 75 -15.04 -2.25 3.79
C PRO A 75 -15.07 -2.96 2.42
N SER A 76 -16.14 -2.84 1.62
CA SER A 76 -16.30 -3.62 0.38
C SER A 76 -16.61 -2.80 -0.86
N ASP A 77 -16.92 -1.51 -0.73
CA ASP A 77 -17.22 -0.63 -1.86
C ASP A 77 -16.28 0.56 -1.87
N TYR A 78 -15.04 0.28 -2.26
CA TYR A 78 -13.99 1.30 -2.37
C TYR A 78 -14.10 2.14 -3.64
N GLY A 79 -15.10 1.89 -4.49
CA GLY A 79 -15.23 2.51 -5.80
C GLY A 79 -13.93 2.43 -6.60
N LYS A 80 -13.48 3.58 -7.13
CA LYS A 80 -12.19 3.74 -7.82
C LYS A 80 -11.29 4.63 -6.96
N PRO A 81 -10.52 4.07 -6.01
CA PRO A 81 -9.67 4.91 -5.18
C PRO A 81 -8.57 5.54 -6.04
N TRP A 82 -8.26 6.82 -5.78
CA TRP A 82 -7.21 7.58 -6.48
C TRP A 82 -5.85 6.88 -6.43
N TYR A 83 -5.54 6.26 -5.29
CA TYR A 83 -4.38 5.41 -5.07
C TYR A 83 -4.84 4.03 -4.60
N GLY A 84 -4.22 2.96 -5.13
CA GLY A 84 -4.58 1.60 -4.75
C GLY A 84 -5.18 0.73 -5.83
N GLN A 85 -4.92 0.98 -7.13
CA GLN A 85 -5.47 0.18 -8.25
C GLN A 85 -5.31 -1.34 -8.12
N LEU A 86 -4.39 -1.82 -7.28
CA LEU A 86 -4.10 -3.24 -7.09
C LEU A 86 -4.71 -3.86 -5.82
N MET A 87 -5.00 -3.06 -4.78
CA MET A 87 -5.48 -3.53 -3.47
C MET A 87 -6.60 -2.64 -2.88
N ALA A 88 -7.10 -1.68 -3.65
CA ALA A 88 -8.14 -0.71 -3.30
C ALA A 88 -7.94 -0.06 -1.92
N GLY A 89 -8.94 -0.22 -1.04
CA GLY A 89 -9.00 0.38 0.29
C GLY A 89 -7.77 0.16 1.15
N PRO A 90 -7.34 -1.09 1.41
CA PRO A 90 -6.15 -1.38 2.19
C PRO A 90 -4.90 -0.60 1.73
N GLN A 91 -4.70 -0.44 0.43
CA GLN A 91 -3.53 0.30 -0.07
C GLN A 91 -3.65 1.81 0.16
N MET A 92 -4.87 2.37 0.08
CA MET A 92 -5.12 3.77 0.43
C MET A 92 -4.88 4.03 1.94
N LEU A 93 -5.33 3.12 2.81
CA LEU A 93 -5.09 3.22 4.25
C LEU A 93 -3.60 3.14 4.59
N ALA A 94 -2.88 2.20 3.97
CA ALA A 94 -1.44 2.08 4.13
C ALA A 94 -0.70 3.34 3.68
N TYR A 95 -1.16 3.97 2.60
CA TYR A 95 -0.59 5.23 2.10
C TYR A 95 -0.74 6.38 3.11
N ILE A 96 -1.94 6.55 3.70
CA ILE A 96 -2.17 7.56 4.74
C ILE A 96 -1.21 7.36 5.93
N ILE A 97 -1.06 6.11 6.39
CA ILE A 97 -0.14 5.77 7.48
C ILE A 97 1.30 6.09 7.10
N GLN A 98 1.71 5.75 5.87
CA GLN A 98 3.07 5.99 5.38
C GLN A 98 3.39 7.48 5.28
N VAL A 99 2.46 8.30 4.76
CA VAL A 99 2.63 9.75 4.68
C VAL A 99 2.73 10.35 6.07
N ASN A 100 1.85 9.97 7.00
CA ASN A 100 1.92 10.45 8.38
C ASN A 100 3.26 10.10 9.05
N TYR A 101 3.74 8.86 8.88
CA TYR A 101 5.04 8.43 9.37
C TYR A 101 6.18 9.23 8.74
N TRP A 102 6.16 9.42 7.42
CA TRP A 102 7.18 10.18 6.70
C TRP A 102 7.26 11.62 7.22
N MET A 103 6.11 12.28 7.39
CA MET A 103 6.05 13.63 7.94
C MET A 103 6.59 13.71 9.37
N LYS A 104 6.19 12.78 10.25
CA LYS A 104 6.70 12.73 11.63
C LYS A 104 8.21 12.44 11.66
N LYS A 105 8.68 11.49 10.84
CA LYS A 105 10.08 11.07 10.80
C LYS A 105 11.03 12.20 10.38
N TRP A 106 10.62 13.00 9.40
CA TRP A 106 11.46 14.06 8.84
C TRP A 106 11.05 15.45 9.29
N ASN A 107 10.20 15.53 10.31
CA ASN A 107 9.68 16.78 10.89
C ASN A 107 9.15 17.76 9.82
N ILE A 108 8.34 17.22 8.90
CA ILE A 108 7.81 17.99 7.76
C ILE A 108 6.66 18.86 8.25
N ALA A 109 6.82 20.15 8.09
CA ALA A 109 5.80 21.16 8.35
C ALA A 109 5.40 21.85 7.04
N LEU A 110 4.12 22.20 6.90
CA LEU A 110 3.72 23.14 5.86
C LEU A 110 4.16 24.55 6.25
N LEU A 111 4.69 25.27 5.28
CA LEU A 111 4.91 26.70 5.41
C LEU A 111 3.58 27.43 5.15
N PRO A 112 3.32 28.54 5.85
CA PRO A 112 2.11 29.34 5.66
C PRO A 112 1.94 29.87 4.23
#